data_AF-A0A0F9LGP2-F1
#
_entry.id   AF-A0A0F9LGP2-F1
#
_cell.length_a   1.000
_cell.length_b   1.000
_cell.length_c   1.000
_cell.angle_alpha   90.00
_cell.angle_beta   90.00
_cell.angle_gamma   90.00
#
_symmetry.space_group_name_H-M   'P 1'
#
loop_
_entity.id
_entity.type
_entity.pdbx_description
1 polymer ?
#
loop_
_entity_poly.entity_id
_entity_poly.type
_entity_poly.pdbx_seq_one_letter_code
_entity_poly.pdbx_strand_id
1 'polypeptide(L)' 'MTEQTVSCPICGEPYVFYAYKVGDQSACPECRQKVRSNEWVPYPKEPPGKKPF' A
#
# COMPACT_ATOMS: atom_id res chain seq x y z
N MET A 1 6.35 17.81 -10.99
CA MET A 1 5.92 16.48 -10.50
C MET A 1 5.38 16.70 -9.10
N THR A 2 4.11 16.37 -8.84
CA THR A 2 3.48 16.58 -7.52
C THR A 2 3.72 15.34 -6.67
N GLU A 3 4.80 15.40 -5.90
CA GLU A 3 5.08 14.46 -4.82
C GLU A 3 4.26 14.84 -3.58
N GLN A 4 3.66 13.84 -2.94
CA GLN A 4 2.89 14.02 -1.71
C GLN A 4 3.42 13.06 -0.66
N THR A 5 3.68 13.54 0.55
CA THR A 5 4.03 12.68 1.67
C THR A 5 2.75 12.21 2.34
N VAL A 6 2.53 10.90 2.36
CA VAL A 6 1.35 10.28 2.98
C VAL A 6 1.77 9.19 3.95
N SER A 7 0.94 8.87 4.94
CA SER A 7 1.21 7.79 5.89
C SER A 7 0.88 6.43 5.28
N CYS A 8 1.76 5.44 5.48
CA CYS A 8 1.54 4.07 5.05
C CYS A 8 0.38 3.44 5.85
N PRO A 9 -0.64 2.86 5.20
CA PRO A 9 -1.75 2.22 5.92
C PRO A 9 -1.35 0.91 6.62
N ILE A 10 -0.15 0.37 6.37
CA ILE A 10 0.33 -0.90 6.93
C ILE A 10 1.22 -0.67 8.15
N CYS A 11 2.24 0.18 8.03
CA CYS A 11 3.20 0.45 9.11
C CYS A 11 3.03 1.82 9.78
N GLY A 12 2.20 2.72 9.22
CA GLY A 12 2.03 4.09 9.71
C GLY A 12 3.13 5.07 9.29
N GLU A 13 4.24 4.58 8.72
CA GLU A 13 5.37 5.44 8.36
C GLU A 13 5.06 6.34 7.17
N PRO A 14 5.53 7.60 7.17
CA PRO A 14 5.37 8.50 6.05
C PRO A 14 6.20 8.02 4.84
N TYR A 15 5.60 8.02 3.65
CA TYR A 15 6.29 7.72 2.41
C TYR A 15 5.85 8.67 1.28
N VAL A 16 6.68 8.76 0.24
CA VAL A 16 6.39 9.61 -0.91
C VAL A 16 5.46 8.90 -1.88
N PHE A 17 4.30 9.49 -2.10
CA PHE A 17 3.29 9.10 -3.08
C PHE A 17 3.34 10.03 -4.30
N TYR A 18 3.41 9.46 -5.49
CA TYR A 18 3.44 10.20 -6.74
C TYR A 18 2.12 10.02 -7.48
N ALA A 19 1.29 11.07 -7.52
CA ALA A 19 -0.06 11.00 -8.11
C ALA A 19 -0.09 10.57 -9.59
N TYR A 20 0.98 10.83 -10.34
CA TYR A 20 1.07 10.56 -11.79
C TYR A 20 1.87 9.29 -12.12
N LYS A 21 2.41 8.57 -11.11
CA LYS A 21 3.13 7.33 -11.37
C LYS A 21 2.12 6.20 -11.58
N VAL A 22 2.26 5.51 -12.70
CA VAL A 22 1.55 4.27 -12.99
C VAL A 22 2.25 3.14 -12.23
N GLY A 23 1.62 2.67 -11.16
CA GLY A 23 2.10 1.58 -10.31
C GLY A 23 1.38 1.57 -8.96
N ASP A 24 1.20 0.39 -8.37
CA ASP A 24 0.57 0.28 -7.05
C ASP A 24 1.43 1.00 -6.01
N GLN A 25 0.93 2.15 -5.54
CA GLN A 25 1.52 2.97 -4.48
C GLN A 25 0.59 2.97 -3.26
N SER A 26 -0.18 1.90 -3.07
CA SER A 26 -1.17 1.80 -1.99
C SER A 26 -0.51 1.73 -0.60
N ALA A 27 0.78 1.38 -0.54
CA ALA A 27 1.60 1.30 0.66
C ALA A 27 3.07 1.66 0.38
N CYS A 28 3.83 1.90 1.45
CA CYS A 28 5.26 2.20 1.37
C CYS A 28 6.03 1.06 0.66
N PRO A 29 7.20 1.36 0.03
CA PRO A 29 8.00 0.37 -0.69
C PRO A 29 8.38 -0.84 0.16
N GLU A 30 8.67 -0.66 1.45
CA GLU A 30 9.07 -1.76 2.34
C GLU A 30 7.92 -2.76 2.56
N CYS A 31 6.72 -2.27 2.87
CA CYS A 31 5.55 -3.15 3.02
C CYS A 31 5.17 -3.83 1.70
N ARG A 32 5.29 -3.13 0.56
CA ARG A 32 5.08 -3.74 -0.75
C ARG A 32 6.11 -4.82 -1.05
N GLN A 33 7.36 -4.63 -0.65
CA GLN A 33 8.43 -5.59 -0.86
C GLN A 33 8.24 -6.83 0.00
N LYS A 34 7.83 -6.70 1.27
CA LYS A 34 7.48 -7.84 2.14
C LYS A 34 6.40 -8.73 1.54
N VAL A 35 5.34 -8.12 0.99
CA VAL A 35 4.28 -8.88 0.28
C VAL A 35 4.82 -9.55 -0.99
N ARG A 36 5.64 -8.86 -1.79
CA ARG A 36 6.24 -9.42 -3.01
C ARG A 36 7.22 -10.55 -2.74
N SER A 37 7.96 -10.49 -1.64
CA SER A 37 8.92 -11.53 -1.23
C SER A 37 8.25 -12.78 -0.69
N ASN A 38 6.92 -12.83 -0.59
CA ASN A 38 6.16 -13.93 0.01
C ASN A 38 6.57 -14.23 1.47
N GLU A 39 7.31 -13.31 2.08
CA GLU A 39 7.78 -13.34 3.46
C GLU A 39 6.66 -12.75 4.32
N TRP A 40 5.64 -13.58 4.50
CA TRP A 40 4.53 -13.50 5.45
C TRP A 40 4.01 -12.12 5.86
N VAL A 41 2.75 -11.83 5.49
CA VAL A 41 1.89 -10.95 6.28
C VAL A 41 0.58 -11.69 6.60
N PRO A 42 0.19 -11.85 7.88
CA PRO A 42 -1.17 -12.24 8.22
C PRO A 42 -2.07 -11.03 8.00
N TYR A 43 -2.63 -10.90 6.80
CA TYR A 43 -3.86 -10.13 6.65
C TYR A 43 -4.96 -11.06 6.14
N PRO A 44 -6.15 -11.05 6.78
CA PRO A 44 -7.29 -11.82 6.32
C PRO A 44 -7.64 -11.42 4.88
N LYS A 45 -8.09 -12.41 4.10
CA LYS A 45 -8.24 -12.34 2.63
C LYS A 45 -9.38 -11.44 2.14
N GLU A 46 -9.94 -10.54 2.94
CA GLU A 46 -11.08 -9.72 2.54
C GLU A 46 -10.98 -8.27 3.05
N PRO A 47 -11.05 -7.26 2.17
CA PRO A 47 -11.39 -5.90 2.60
C PRO A 47 -12.86 -5.90 3.10
N PRO A 48 -13.17 -5.35 4.28
CA PRO A 48 -14.56 -5.21 4.69
C PRO A 48 -15.26 -4.22 3.76
N GLY A 49 -16.19 -4.71 2.94
CA GLY A 49 -17.20 -3.86 2.31
C GLY A 49 -17.14 -3.65 0.79
N LYS A 50 -16.67 -4.62 -0.01
CA LYS A 50 -17.17 -4.68 -1.39
C LYS A 50 -18.60 -5.20 -1.37
N LYS A 51 -19.57 -4.28 -1.31
CA LYS A 51 -20.97 -4.57 -1.63
C LYS A 51 -21.02 -5.23 -3.02
N PRO A 52 -21.72 -6.36 -3.19
CA PRO A 52 -21.94 -6.92 -4.52
C PRO A 52 -22.89 -6.00 -5.30
N PHE A 53 -22.58 -5.78 -6.57
CA PHE A 53 -23.56 -5.44 -7.60
C PHE A 53 -23.94 -6.73 -8.32
#